data_AF-A0A1Q3J9S8-F1
#
_entry.id   AF-A0A1Q3J9S8-F1
#
_cell.length_a   1.000
_cell.length_b   1.000
_cell.length_c   1.000
_cell.angle_alpha   90.00
_cell.angle_beta   90.00
_cell.angle_gamma   90.00
#
_symmetry.space_group_name_H-M   'P 1'
#
loop_
_entity.id
_entity.type
_entity.pdbx_description
1 polymer ?
#
loop_
_entity_poly.entity_id
_entity_poly.type
_entity_poly.pdbx_seq_one_letter_code
_entity_poly.pdbx_strand_id
1 'polypeptide(L)'
;MRRTLIVALSTLLAAQAFASAASAQVRSGSGRGGQQQQGEDDAAAAAKKKRDSEWNQPQAPLRQLRNAGPCPYVKVLYDASRYVDFKDAREAANAVAYTGEFQSLSSGCSYKDEEPISVRIEMLMGFGKGPQATGNQHTYRYWVAVTQRNQQVLAKEYFDVPVTFKPGEDRALVTETIEELVIPRAKVTVSGSNFEVLVGFDVTPQMAAFNRDGKRFRVNTAAVTAPGAPAAQ
;
A
#
# COMPACT_ATOMS: atom_id res chain seq x y z
N MET A 1 0.94 -0.06 53.08
CA MET A 1 1.17 1.10 53.99
C MET A 1 0.93 2.40 53.20
N ARG A 2 0.58 3.51 53.89
CA ARG A 2 0.39 4.92 53.46
C ARG A 2 0.42 5.22 51.93
N ARG A 3 -0.67 5.66 51.27
CA ARG A 3 -1.44 6.94 51.38
C ARG A 3 -0.68 8.21 50.98
N THR A 4 -1.18 8.91 49.95
CA THR A 4 -1.41 10.37 49.94
C THR A 4 -2.61 10.71 49.03
N LEU A 5 -3.52 11.55 49.56
CA LEU A 5 -4.71 12.15 48.92
C LEU A 5 -4.72 13.65 49.29
N ILE A 6 -5.21 14.53 48.38
CA ILE A 6 -5.74 15.92 48.54
C ILE A 6 -6.18 16.34 47.12
N VAL A 7 -7.39 16.82 46.77
CA VAL A 7 -8.67 17.13 47.47
C VAL A 7 -8.82 18.54 48.08
N ALA A 8 -9.05 19.54 47.23
CA ALA A 8 -9.93 20.72 47.45
C ALA A 8 -10.21 21.37 46.07
N LEU A 9 -11.42 21.64 45.54
CA LEU A 9 -12.78 22.00 46.01
C LEU A 9 -13.06 23.52 46.05
N SER A 10 -13.94 23.95 45.13
CA SER A 10 -14.94 25.05 45.21
C SER A 10 -14.55 26.50 45.56
N THR A 11 -15.11 27.46 44.82
CA THR A 11 -16.08 28.43 45.39
C THR A 11 -16.98 29.06 44.31
N LEU A 12 -18.19 29.46 44.71
CA LEU A 12 -19.22 30.13 43.91
C LEU A 12 -19.32 31.64 44.25
N LEU A 13 -20.08 32.33 43.39
CA LEU A 13 -21.05 33.39 43.72
C LEU A 13 -20.68 34.89 43.63
N ALA A 14 -21.72 35.62 43.19
CA ALA A 14 -22.10 37.01 43.50
C ALA A 14 -21.54 38.15 42.62
N ALA A 15 -22.36 39.19 42.51
CA ALA A 15 -22.27 40.31 41.57
C ALA A 15 -22.45 41.67 42.27
N GLN A 16 -22.36 42.75 41.48
CA GLN A 16 -22.59 44.17 41.83
C GLN A 16 -21.41 44.88 42.55
N ALA A 17 -21.14 46.18 42.40
CA ALA A 17 -21.45 47.18 41.34
C ALA A 17 -20.68 48.51 41.60
N PHE A 18 -20.74 49.46 40.64
CA PHE A 18 -20.54 50.94 40.75
C PHE A 18 -19.16 51.61 40.49
N ALA A 19 -19.16 52.46 39.44
CA ALA A 19 -18.54 53.80 39.26
C ALA A 19 -16.98 53.94 39.26
N SER A 20 -16.33 54.91 38.58
CA SER A 20 -16.78 56.18 37.95
C SER A 20 -15.99 56.57 36.68
N ALA A 21 -16.53 57.54 35.94
CA ALA A 21 -16.14 58.02 34.61
C ALA A 21 -14.75 58.66 34.40
N ALA A 22 -14.28 58.61 33.15
CA ALA A 22 -13.65 59.74 32.44
C ALA A 22 -13.98 59.66 30.94
N SER A 23 -14.37 60.79 30.33
CA SER A 23 -15.03 60.85 29.02
C SER A 23 -14.14 61.34 27.88
N ALA A 24 -14.18 60.65 26.73
CA ALA A 24 -13.73 61.19 25.44
C ALA A 24 -14.89 61.12 24.44
N GLN A 25 -15.56 62.25 24.22
CA GLN A 25 -16.67 62.35 23.27
C GLN A 25 -16.12 62.47 21.84
N VAL A 26 -16.31 61.46 21.00
CA VAL A 26 -16.20 61.60 19.54
C VAL A 26 -17.57 61.35 18.93
N ARG A 27 -18.04 62.33 18.16
CA ARG A 27 -19.36 62.34 17.52
C ARG A 27 -19.48 61.21 16.48
N SER A 28 -20.60 60.50 16.55
CA SER A 28 -21.33 59.86 15.43
C SER A 28 -20.58 59.71 14.09
N GLY A 29 -19.90 58.58 13.91
CA GLY A 29 -19.60 58.00 12.60
C GLY A 29 -20.50 56.78 12.38
N SER A 30 -21.61 56.94 11.67
CA SER A 30 -22.62 55.90 11.48
C SER A 30 -22.16 54.79 10.52
N GLY A 31 -22.21 53.54 10.99
CA GLY A 31 -22.52 52.35 10.17
C GLY A 31 -21.49 51.93 9.11
N ARG A 32 -20.57 51.03 9.47
CA ARG A 32 -19.90 50.16 8.47
C ARG A 32 -19.37 48.79 8.96
N GLY A 33 -19.35 48.50 10.26
CA GLY A 33 -18.79 47.25 10.79
C GLY A 33 -19.69 46.01 10.74
N GLY A 34 -21.01 46.16 10.96
CA GLY A 34 -21.92 45.01 11.12
C GLY A 34 -22.24 44.27 9.81
N GLN A 35 -22.34 44.98 8.69
CA GLN A 35 -22.76 44.39 7.41
C GLN A 35 -21.65 43.57 6.71
N GLN A 36 -20.37 43.83 7.00
CA GLN A 36 -19.27 43.05 6.42
C GLN A 36 -19.17 41.68 7.10
N GLN A 37 -19.08 41.65 8.43
CA GLN A 37 -19.03 40.44 9.25
C GLN A 37 -20.18 39.47 8.91
N GLN A 38 -21.41 39.98 8.84
CA GLN A 38 -22.62 39.19 8.61
C GLN A 38 -22.68 38.61 7.19
N GLY A 39 -22.20 39.35 6.18
CA GLY A 39 -22.11 38.85 4.80
C GLY A 39 -21.01 37.80 4.60
N GLU A 40 -19.92 37.87 5.35
CA GLU A 40 -18.86 36.85 5.34
C GLU A 40 -19.32 35.54 6.01
N ASP A 41 -20.05 35.64 7.13
CA ASP A 41 -20.65 34.49 7.82
C ASP A 41 -21.69 33.76 6.95
N ASP A 42 -22.58 34.51 6.28
CA ASP A 42 -23.58 33.95 5.37
C ASP A 42 -22.94 33.29 4.13
N ALA A 43 -21.88 33.90 3.57
CA ALA A 43 -21.11 33.31 2.47
C ALA A 43 -20.40 32.02 2.89
N ALA A 44 -19.81 31.99 4.10
CA ALA A 44 -19.19 30.80 4.66
C ALA A 44 -20.21 29.67 4.92
N ALA A 45 -21.41 30.01 5.42
CA ALA A 45 -22.50 29.07 5.62
C ALA A 45 -23.02 28.49 4.30
N ALA A 46 -23.19 29.33 3.26
CA ALA A 46 -23.57 28.90 1.92
C ALA A 46 -22.51 27.98 1.28
N ALA A 47 -21.22 28.35 1.38
CA ALA A 47 -20.11 27.53 0.88
C ALA A 47 -20.02 26.18 1.61
N LYS A 48 -20.25 26.15 2.93
CA LYS A 48 -20.35 24.91 3.69
C LYS A 48 -21.52 24.05 3.21
N LYS A 49 -22.72 24.61 3.10
CA LYS A 49 -23.91 23.87 2.64
C LYS A 49 -23.76 23.29 1.23
N LYS A 50 -23.14 24.05 0.30
CA LYS A 50 -22.82 23.58 -1.05
C LYS A 50 -21.83 22.42 -1.02
N ARG A 51 -20.71 22.57 -0.30
CA ARG A 51 -19.71 21.50 -0.14
C ARG A 51 -20.31 20.25 0.52
N ASP A 52 -21.13 20.41 1.55
CA ASP A 52 -21.81 19.30 2.22
C ASP A 52 -22.78 18.60 1.24
N SER A 53 -23.49 19.34 0.38
CA SER A 53 -24.34 18.72 -0.67
C SER A 53 -23.58 18.03 -1.80
N GLU A 54 -22.37 18.48 -2.12
CA GLU A 54 -21.52 17.91 -3.18
C GLU A 54 -20.73 16.68 -2.72
N TRP A 55 -20.29 16.67 -1.46
CA TRP A 55 -19.36 15.67 -0.93
C TRP A 55 -19.95 14.72 0.12
N ASN A 56 -21.04 15.10 0.80
CA ASN A 56 -21.70 14.24 1.80
C ASN A 56 -22.81 13.41 1.14
N GLN A 57 -22.43 12.59 0.15
CA GLN A 57 -23.35 11.70 -0.53
C GLN A 57 -23.92 10.69 0.48
N PRO A 58 -25.25 10.42 0.49
CA PRO A 58 -25.81 9.35 1.30
C PRO A 58 -25.16 8.02 0.89
N GLN A 59 -24.96 7.12 1.86
CA GLN A 59 -24.33 5.82 1.60
C GLN A 59 -25.01 5.12 0.42
N ALA A 60 -24.25 4.93 -0.65
CA ALA A 60 -24.78 4.32 -1.87
C ALA A 60 -25.35 2.93 -1.55
N PRO A 61 -26.48 2.51 -2.18
CA PRO A 61 -27.10 1.22 -1.97
C PRO A 61 -26.32 0.10 -2.68
N LEU A 62 -25.01 0.03 -2.43
CA LEU A 62 -24.15 -1.05 -2.86
C LEU A 62 -24.64 -2.34 -2.22
N ARG A 63 -24.78 -3.41 -3.01
CA ARG A 63 -25.15 -4.73 -2.50
C ARG A 63 -24.07 -5.20 -1.56
N GLN A 64 -24.31 -5.03 -0.26
CA GLN A 64 -23.31 -5.15 0.77
C GLN A 64 -22.89 -6.62 0.90
N LEU A 65 -21.78 -7.00 0.24
CA LEU A 65 -21.02 -8.20 0.52
C LEU A 65 -20.42 -8.04 1.92
N ARG A 66 -21.28 -8.22 2.93
CA ARG A 66 -20.94 -8.11 4.35
C ARG A 66 -20.14 -9.35 4.72
N ASN A 67 -18.84 -9.28 4.46
CA ASN A 67 -17.91 -10.14 5.15
C ASN A 67 -18.09 -9.94 6.66
N ALA A 68 -18.01 -11.00 7.46
CA ALA A 68 -18.16 -10.91 8.92
C ALA A 68 -17.07 -10.03 9.56
N GLY A 69 -15.99 -9.71 8.83
CA GLY A 69 -15.03 -8.67 9.15
C GLY A 69 -14.12 -8.32 7.95
N PRO A 70 -13.05 -7.56 8.19
CA PRO A 70 -12.04 -7.24 7.18
C PRO A 70 -11.32 -8.47 6.61
N CYS A 71 -10.90 -8.40 5.35
CA CYS A 71 -10.08 -9.43 4.71
C CYS A 71 -8.67 -9.55 5.34
N PRO A 72 -8.00 -10.70 5.14
CA PRO A 72 -6.56 -10.83 5.34
C PRO A 72 -5.78 -9.79 4.54
N TYR A 73 -4.62 -9.40 5.03
CA TYR A 73 -3.67 -8.61 4.24
C TYR A 73 -3.01 -9.52 3.22
N VAL A 74 -3.11 -9.22 1.92
CA VAL A 74 -2.40 -9.97 0.86
C VAL A 74 -1.28 -9.10 0.32
N LYS A 75 -0.03 -9.59 0.33
CA LYS A 75 1.16 -8.80 -0.05
C LYS A 75 2.23 -9.65 -0.74
N VAL A 76 3.03 -9.00 -1.58
CA VAL A 76 4.32 -9.55 -2.04
C VAL A 76 5.37 -9.34 -0.95
N LEU A 77 6.12 -10.38 -0.57
CA LEU A 77 7.26 -10.25 0.35
C LEU A 77 8.43 -9.56 -0.37
N TYR A 78 8.93 -8.45 0.17
CA TYR A 78 9.94 -7.60 -0.50
C TYR A 78 11.19 -8.39 -0.96
N ASP A 79 11.79 -9.17 -0.07
CA ASP A 79 12.98 -9.98 -0.34
C ASP A 79 12.75 -11.07 -1.41
N ALA A 80 11.50 -11.42 -1.70
CA ALA A 80 11.09 -12.40 -2.70
C ALA A 80 10.25 -11.79 -3.84
N SER A 81 10.19 -10.46 -3.94
CA SER A 81 9.38 -9.73 -4.95
C SER A 81 9.97 -9.80 -6.36
N ARG A 82 11.27 -10.14 -6.44
CA ARG A 82 12.04 -10.24 -7.67
C ARG A 82 12.86 -11.52 -7.67
N TYR A 83 12.94 -12.18 -8.81
CA TYR A 83 13.84 -13.27 -9.12
C TYR A 83 14.94 -12.72 -10.04
N VAL A 84 16.21 -12.94 -9.72
CA VAL A 84 17.34 -12.52 -10.57
C VAL A 84 18.39 -13.62 -10.55
N ASP A 85 18.41 -14.43 -11.61
CA ASP A 85 19.39 -15.50 -11.77
C ASP A 85 20.69 -14.96 -12.39
N PHE A 86 21.80 -15.26 -11.75
CA PHE A 86 23.13 -14.75 -12.06
C PHE A 86 24.09 -15.88 -12.41
N LYS A 87 24.61 -15.85 -13.62
CA LYS A 87 25.73 -16.70 -14.01
C LYS A 87 26.93 -16.42 -13.11
N ASP A 88 27.50 -17.48 -12.53
CA ASP A 88 28.64 -17.47 -11.61
C ASP A 88 28.41 -16.59 -10.35
N ALA A 89 27.16 -16.35 -9.94
CA ALA A 89 26.76 -15.45 -8.85
C ALA A 89 27.29 -13.99 -8.98
N ARG A 90 27.62 -13.56 -10.20
CA ARG A 90 28.17 -12.22 -10.48
C ARG A 90 27.04 -11.20 -10.59
N GLU A 91 26.92 -10.27 -9.63
CA GLU A 91 25.88 -9.22 -9.59
C GLU A 91 26.04 -8.14 -10.70
N ALA A 92 25.98 -8.51 -11.98
CA ALA A 92 26.17 -7.62 -13.12
C ALA A 92 25.11 -7.86 -14.22
N ALA A 93 24.69 -6.80 -14.92
CA ALA A 93 23.63 -6.89 -15.93
C ALA A 93 23.96 -7.85 -17.08
N ASN A 94 25.23 -7.91 -17.49
CA ASN A 94 25.72 -8.84 -18.51
C ASN A 94 25.87 -10.29 -18.02
N ALA A 95 25.72 -10.54 -16.72
CA ALA A 95 25.77 -11.86 -16.10
C ALA A 95 24.38 -12.45 -15.78
N VAL A 96 23.30 -11.69 -16.03
CA VAL A 96 21.92 -12.14 -15.81
C VAL A 96 21.55 -13.24 -16.79
N ALA A 97 21.03 -14.35 -16.28
CA ALA A 97 20.43 -15.42 -17.07
C ALA A 97 18.91 -15.19 -17.23
N TYR A 98 18.18 -15.06 -16.12
CA TYR A 98 16.72 -14.88 -16.12
C TYR A 98 16.26 -13.93 -15.01
N THR A 99 15.16 -13.23 -15.24
CA THR A 99 14.54 -12.34 -14.23
C THR A 99 13.04 -12.57 -14.11
N GLY A 100 12.49 -12.32 -12.93
CA GLY A 100 11.06 -12.26 -12.66
C GLY A 100 10.75 -11.13 -11.67
N GLU A 101 9.58 -10.51 -11.77
CA GLU A 101 9.12 -9.47 -10.84
C GLU A 101 7.59 -9.46 -10.76
N PHE A 102 7.04 -9.40 -9.56
CA PHE A 102 5.61 -9.15 -9.36
C PHE A 102 5.29 -7.69 -9.73
N GLN A 103 4.59 -7.50 -10.85
CA GLN A 103 4.19 -6.20 -11.38
C GLN A 103 2.91 -5.68 -10.70
N SER A 104 1.96 -6.57 -10.41
CA SER A 104 0.77 -6.25 -9.64
C SER A 104 0.27 -7.45 -8.82
N LEU A 105 -0.51 -7.13 -7.80
CA LEU A 105 -1.18 -8.07 -6.91
C LEU A 105 -2.55 -7.49 -6.59
N SER A 106 -3.61 -8.26 -6.82
CA SER A 106 -4.96 -7.92 -6.36
C SER A 106 -5.57 -9.11 -5.62
N SER A 107 -6.51 -8.83 -4.72
CA SER A 107 -7.17 -9.88 -3.95
C SER A 107 -8.57 -9.46 -3.50
N GLY A 108 -9.47 -10.42 -3.40
CA GLY A 108 -10.76 -10.29 -2.73
C GLY A 108 -10.95 -11.41 -1.71
N CYS A 109 -11.83 -11.22 -0.74
CA CYS A 109 -12.23 -12.31 0.15
C CYS A 109 -13.74 -12.29 0.42
N SER A 110 -14.28 -13.44 0.83
CA SER A 110 -15.65 -13.61 1.31
C SER A 110 -15.67 -14.51 2.55
N TYR A 111 -16.54 -14.17 3.51
CA TYR A 111 -16.93 -15.05 4.63
C TYR A 111 -18.07 -14.46 5.46
N LYS A 112 -18.99 -15.29 5.94
CA LYS A 112 -20.03 -14.90 6.92
C LYS A 112 -20.16 -15.96 8.00
N ASP A 113 -20.80 -15.61 9.12
CA ASP A 113 -21.22 -16.54 10.18
C ASP A 113 -20.10 -17.50 10.63
N GLU A 114 -20.20 -18.80 10.33
CA GLU A 114 -19.19 -19.82 10.65
C GLU A 114 -18.31 -20.24 9.46
N GLU A 115 -18.56 -19.73 8.25
CA GLU A 115 -17.84 -20.09 7.03
C GLU A 115 -16.33 -19.75 7.13
N PRO A 116 -15.41 -20.55 6.56
CA PRO A 116 -14.01 -20.16 6.48
C PRO A 116 -13.83 -18.90 5.62
N ILE A 117 -12.65 -18.27 5.71
CA ILE A 117 -12.32 -17.14 4.83
C ILE A 117 -11.88 -17.71 3.49
N SER A 118 -12.67 -17.48 2.45
CA SER A 118 -12.28 -17.74 1.06
C SER A 118 -11.59 -16.49 0.51
N VAL A 119 -10.41 -16.64 -0.07
CA VAL A 119 -9.59 -15.56 -0.65
C VAL A 119 -9.30 -15.89 -2.11
N ARG A 120 -9.62 -14.96 -3.02
CA ARG A 120 -9.18 -14.97 -4.42
C ARG A 120 -7.98 -14.05 -4.58
N ILE A 121 -6.95 -14.48 -5.30
CA ILE A 121 -5.73 -13.71 -5.55
C ILE A 121 -5.42 -13.72 -7.05
N GLU A 122 -5.09 -12.56 -7.62
CA GLU A 122 -4.60 -12.42 -8.99
C GLU A 122 -3.25 -11.70 -8.97
N MET A 123 -2.26 -12.25 -9.68
CA MET A 123 -0.87 -11.79 -9.69
C MET A 123 -0.40 -11.61 -11.13
N LEU A 124 0.03 -10.40 -11.49
CA LEU A 124 0.75 -10.17 -12.75
C LEU A 124 2.25 -10.27 -12.50
N MET A 125 2.91 -11.21 -13.17
CA MET A 125 4.36 -11.35 -13.14
C MET A 125 4.97 -11.00 -14.49
N GLY A 126 6.03 -10.19 -14.45
CA GLY A 126 6.86 -9.88 -15.60
C GLY A 126 8.17 -10.66 -15.54
N PHE A 127 8.51 -11.35 -16.63
CA PHE A 127 9.69 -12.16 -16.76
C PHE A 127 10.62 -11.61 -17.84
N GLY A 128 11.93 -11.82 -17.66
CA GLY A 128 12.98 -11.39 -18.58
C GLY A 128 14.00 -12.48 -18.86
N LYS A 129 14.49 -12.52 -20.09
CA LYS A 129 15.56 -13.40 -20.57
C LYS A 129 16.83 -12.58 -20.76
N GLY A 130 17.81 -12.81 -19.91
CA GLY A 130 19.09 -12.10 -19.92
C GLY A 130 20.09 -12.64 -20.94
N PRO A 131 21.24 -11.97 -21.11
CA PRO A 131 22.28 -12.36 -22.06
C PRO A 131 23.00 -13.68 -21.71
N GLN A 132 22.87 -14.19 -20.48
CA GLN A 132 23.39 -15.51 -20.07
C GLN A 132 22.33 -16.62 -20.07
N ALA A 133 21.12 -16.36 -20.60
CA ALA A 133 20.08 -17.36 -20.71
C ALA A 133 20.55 -18.55 -21.56
N THR A 134 20.32 -19.76 -21.06
CA THR A 134 20.66 -21.02 -21.76
C THR A 134 19.63 -21.45 -22.79
N GLY A 135 18.45 -20.81 -22.83
CA GLY A 135 17.37 -21.13 -23.76
C GLY A 135 16.24 -20.11 -23.77
N ASN A 136 15.21 -20.38 -24.57
CA ASN A 136 14.01 -19.56 -24.68
C ASN A 136 12.88 -20.01 -23.73
N GLN A 137 13.12 -20.97 -22.85
CA GLN A 137 12.17 -21.44 -21.86
C GLN A 137 12.84 -21.51 -20.49
N HIS A 138 12.13 -21.07 -19.45
CA HIS A 138 12.55 -21.20 -18.05
C HIS A 138 11.32 -21.44 -17.18
N THR A 139 11.45 -22.31 -16.18
CA THR A 139 10.38 -22.53 -15.19
C THR A 139 10.77 -21.80 -13.91
N TYR A 140 9.95 -20.83 -13.52
CA TYR A 140 10.06 -20.13 -12.25
C TYR A 140 9.22 -20.85 -11.21
N ARG A 141 9.58 -20.73 -9.94
CA ARG A 141 8.75 -21.18 -8.82
C ARG A 141 8.38 -19.99 -7.95
N TYR A 142 7.12 -19.90 -7.57
CA TYR A 142 6.64 -18.99 -6.54
C TYR A 142 5.98 -19.78 -5.41
N TRP A 143 5.67 -19.08 -4.32
CA TRP A 143 4.96 -19.64 -3.19
C TRP A 143 3.90 -18.67 -2.68
N VAL A 144 2.89 -19.26 -2.03
CA VAL A 144 1.83 -18.56 -1.29
C VAL A 144 1.86 -19.09 0.13
N ALA A 145 2.00 -18.20 1.12
CA ALA A 145 2.06 -18.54 2.53
C ALA A 145 0.94 -17.84 3.31
N VAL A 146 0.20 -18.59 4.11
CA VAL A 146 -0.75 -18.05 5.08
C VAL A 146 -0.03 -17.95 6.42
N THR A 147 -0.10 -16.79 7.04
CA THR A 147 0.54 -16.50 8.34
C THR A 147 -0.50 -16.00 9.34
N GLN A 148 -0.23 -16.19 10.63
CA GLN A 148 -0.80 -15.32 11.64
C GLN A 148 -0.06 -13.97 11.55
N ARG A 149 -0.80 -12.86 11.49
CA ARG A 149 -0.25 -11.55 11.11
C ARG A 149 0.94 -11.14 11.98
N ASN A 150 2.10 -10.93 11.34
CA ASN A 150 3.39 -10.63 11.98
C ASN A 150 3.90 -11.70 12.97
N GLN A 151 3.48 -12.96 12.82
CA GLN A 151 3.83 -14.10 13.70
C GLN A 151 4.22 -15.32 12.84
N GLN A 152 3.83 -16.54 13.23
CA GLN A 152 4.23 -17.75 12.51
C GLN A 152 3.52 -17.94 11.15
N VAL A 153 4.20 -18.67 10.26
CA VAL A 153 3.59 -19.30 9.08
C VAL A 153 2.68 -20.44 9.54
N LEU A 154 1.47 -20.50 8.99
CA LEU A 154 0.46 -21.52 9.25
C LEU A 154 0.45 -22.58 8.13
N ALA A 155 0.60 -22.13 6.88
CA ALA A 155 0.70 -22.97 5.68
C ALA A 155 1.56 -22.27 4.63
N LYS A 156 2.24 -23.04 3.76
CA LYS A 156 2.98 -22.52 2.60
C LYS A 156 2.93 -23.56 1.47
N GLU A 157 2.44 -23.13 0.32
CA GLU A 157 2.40 -23.93 -0.91
C GLU A 157 3.30 -23.33 -1.99
N TYR A 158 3.76 -24.18 -2.92
CA TYR A 158 4.64 -23.80 -4.03
C TYR A 158 3.97 -24.08 -5.38
N PHE A 159 4.24 -23.23 -6.36
CA PHE A 159 3.62 -23.24 -7.69
C PHE A 159 4.69 -23.00 -8.76
N ASP A 160 4.62 -23.75 -9.86
CA ASP A 160 5.55 -23.63 -10.99
C ASP A 160 4.92 -22.84 -12.14
N VAL A 161 5.68 -21.88 -12.69
CA VAL A 161 5.30 -21.02 -13.81
C VAL A 161 6.26 -21.28 -14.97
N PRO A 162 5.89 -22.16 -15.93
CA PRO A 162 6.68 -22.39 -17.13
C PRO A 162 6.51 -21.22 -18.11
N VAL A 163 7.60 -20.49 -18.39
CA VAL A 163 7.59 -19.32 -19.27
C VAL A 163 8.38 -19.62 -20.54
N THR A 164 7.77 -19.33 -21.69
CA THR A 164 8.42 -19.40 -23.00
C THR A 164 8.51 -18.00 -23.61
N PHE A 165 9.73 -17.54 -23.84
CA PHE A 165 10.04 -16.31 -24.55
C PHE A 165 9.93 -16.54 -26.05
N LYS A 166 9.10 -15.75 -26.76
CA LYS A 166 8.92 -15.92 -28.21
C LYS A 166 10.20 -15.57 -28.98
N PRO A 167 10.37 -16.06 -30.22
CA PRO A 167 11.50 -15.66 -31.07
C PRO A 167 11.58 -14.13 -31.21
N GLY A 168 12.74 -13.55 -30.88
CA GLY A 168 12.96 -12.11 -30.88
C GLY A 168 12.49 -11.36 -29.62
N GLU A 169 11.75 -11.99 -28.72
CA GLU A 169 11.32 -11.39 -27.44
C GLU A 169 12.31 -11.72 -26.30
N ASP A 170 12.59 -10.72 -25.46
CA ASP A 170 13.37 -10.82 -24.21
C ASP A 170 12.49 -10.81 -22.95
N ARG A 171 11.16 -10.65 -23.11
CA ARG A 171 10.20 -10.46 -22.01
C ARG A 171 8.94 -11.30 -22.20
N ALA A 172 8.31 -11.65 -21.09
CA ALA A 172 6.98 -12.25 -21.06
C ALA A 172 6.18 -11.70 -19.88
N LEU A 173 4.86 -11.64 -20.01
CA LEU A 173 3.93 -11.37 -18.91
C LEU A 173 3.06 -12.61 -18.70
N VAL A 174 2.85 -12.99 -17.44
CA VAL A 174 1.94 -14.07 -17.05
C VAL A 174 1.04 -13.58 -15.92
N THR A 175 -0.25 -13.83 -16.03
CA THR A 175 -1.21 -13.66 -14.93
C THR A 175 -1.47 -15.01 -14.30
N GLU A 176 -1.17 -15.13 -13.00
CA GLU A 176 -1.49 -16.29 -12.17
C GLU A 176 -2.68 -15.97 -11.26
N THR A 177 -3.61 -16.91 -11.13
CA THR A 177 -4.82 -16.73 -10.32
C THR A 177 -5.00 -17.88 -9.34
N ILE A 178 -5.04 -17.56 -8.05
CA ILE A 178 -5.53 -18.47 -7.01
C ILE A 178 -7.03 -18.20 -6.89
N GLU A 179 -7.84 -19.08 -7.49
CA GLU A 179 -9.31 -18.96 -7.51
C GLU A 179 -9.91 -19.01 -6.10
N GLU A 180 -9.43 -19.92 -5.25
CA GLU A 180 -9.87 -20.07 -3.86
C GLU A 180 -8.73 -20.55 -2.95
N LEU A 181 -8.36 -19.70 -1.98
CA LEU A 181 -7.53 -20.04 -0.83
C LEU A 181 -8.40 -19.99 0.43
N VAL A 182 -8.53 -21.12 1.12
CA VAL A 182 -9.41 -21.27 2.29
C VAL A 182 -8.60 -21.13 3.59
N ILE A 183 -8.97 -20.18 4.45
CA ILE A 183 -8.41 -20.02 5.80
C ILE A 183 -9.49 -20.41 6.84
N PRO A 184 -9.33 -21.56 7.54
CA PRO A 184 -10.25 -21.95 8.60
C PRO A 184 -10.29 -20.94 9.75
N ARG A 185 -11.50 -20.64 10.23
CA ARG A 185 -11.71 -19.79 11.42
C ARG A 185 -11.98 -20.67 12.64
N ALA A 186 -11.21 -20.49 13.71
CA ALA A 186 -11.42 -21.22 14.95
C ALA A 186 -12.75 -20.87 15.66
N LYS A 187 -13.28 -19.65 15.42
CA LYS A 187 -14.56 -19.13 15.94
C LYS A 187 -15.11 -18.07 14.98
N VAL A 188 -16.43 -17.84 15.00
CA VAL A 188 -17.10 -16.74 14.26
C VAL A 188 -16.46 -15.36 14.50
N THR A 189 -15.93 -15.11 15.70
CA THR A 189 -15.27 -13.84 16.06
C THR A 189 -13.85 -13.65 15.50
N VAL A 190 -13.28 -14.67 14.83
CA VAL A 190 -11.96 -14.54 14.19
C VAL A 190 -12.10 -13.69 12.92
N SER A 191 -11.44 -12.53 12.92
CA SER A 191 -11.37 -11.63 11.77
C SER A 191 -10.28 -12.06 10.77
N GLY A 192 -10.51 -11.85 9.48
CA GLY A 192 -9.49 -12.00 8.44
C GLY A 192 -8.26 -11.13 8.68
N SER A 193 -8.42 -9.96 9.30
CA SER A 193 -7.32 -9.07 9.71
C SER A 193 -6.29 -9.69 10.67
N ASN A 194 -6.58 -10.84 11.27
CA ASN A 194 -5.63 -11.60 12.10
C ASN A 194 -4.63 -12.42 11.26
N PHE A 195 -4.89 -12.55 9.96
CA PHE A 195 -4.06 -13.29 9.01
C PHE A 195 -3.38 -12.35 8.02
N GLU A 196 -2.25 -12.80 7.50
CA GLU A 196 -1.58 -12.20 6.35
C GLU A 196 -1.19 -13.31 5.36
N VAL A 197 -1.54 -13.10 4.09
CA VAL A 197 -1.16 -13.97 2.98
C VAL A 197 0.01 -13.31 2.25
N LEU A 198 1.15 -13.99 2.25
CA LEU A 198 2.38 -13.53 1.60
C LEU A 198 2.60 -14.32 0.31
N VAL A 199 2.98 -13.64 -0.75
CA VAL A 199 3.44 -14.25 -2.00
C VAL A 199 4.87 -13.84 -2.32
N GLY A 200 5.61 -14.70 -3.00
CA GLY A 200 6.98 -14.39 -3.41
C GLY A 200 7.57 -15.50 -4.30
N PHE A 201 8.63 -15.18 -5.02
CA PHE A 201 9.41 -16.16 -5.75
C PHE A 201 10.16 -17.08 -4.78
N ASP A 202 10.43 -18.31 -5.21
CA ASP A 202 11.34 -19.23 -4.52
C ASP A 202 12.78 -18.81 -4.84
N VAL A 203 13.29 -17.88 -4.03
CA VAL A 203 14.58 -17.20 -4.22
C VAL A 203 15.67 -17.80 -3.35
N THR A 204 16.90 -17.83 -3.87
CA THR A 204 18.08 -18.19 -3.08
C THR A 204 18.37 -17.14 -2.00
N PRO A 205 19.10 -17.46 -0.93
CA PRO A 205 19.54 -16.47 0.07
C PRO A 205 20.31 -15.29 -0.55
N GLN A 206 21.05 -15.54 -1.63
CA GLN A 206 21.80 -14.53 -2.39
C GLN A 206 20.85 -13.58 -3.14
N MET A 207 19.84 -14.12 -3.83
CA MET A 207 18.78 -13.33 -4.47
C MET A 207 18.01 -12.49 -3.44
N ALA A 208 17.67 -13.08 -2.28
CA ALA A 208 16.99 -12.38 -1.20
C ALA A 208 17.83 -11.22 -0.63
N ALA A 209 19.14 -11.40 -0.48
CA ALA A 209 20.06 -10.33 -0.07
C ALA A 209 20.15 -9.22 -1.13
N PHE A 210 20.33 -9.57 -2.42
CA PHE A 210 20.32 -8.62 -3.53
C PHE A 210 19.02 -7.79 -3.57
N ASN A 211 17.89 -8.44 -3.29
CA ASN A 211 16.59 -7.78 -3.23
C ASN A 211 16.50 -6.81 -2.06
N ARG A 212 16.90 -7.24 -0.86
CA ARG A 212 16.89 -6.46 0.38
C ARG A 212 17.76 -5.21 0.30
N ASP A 213 18.93 -5.30 -0.36
CA ASP A 213 19.83 -4.18 -0.61
C ASP A 213 19.22 -3.13 -1.59
N GLY A 214 18.06 -3.40 -2.18
CA GLY A 214 17.42 -2.52 -3.15
C GLY A 214 18.19 -2.38 -4.46
N LYS A 215 19.15 -3.28 -4.73
CA LYS A 215 20.01 -3.26 -5.91
C LYS A 215 19.20 -3.36 -7.20
N ARG A 216 19.65 -2.61 -8.21
CA ARG A 216 19.05 -2.51 -9.56
C ARG A 216 20.18 -2.23 -10.52
N PHE A 217 20.17 -2.84 -11.71
CA PHE A 217 21.11 -2.44 -12.76
C PHE A 217 20.79 -1.02 -13.20
N ARG A 218 21.79 -0.13 -13.16
CA ARG A 218 21.69 1.20 -13.73
C ARG A 218 21.86 1.08 -15.25
N VAL A 219 20.98 1.73 -16.00
CA VAL A 219 21.20 1.92 -17.45
C VAL A 219 22.37 2.89 -17.61
N ASN A 220 23.52 2.39 -18.05
CA ASN A 220 24.67 3.23 -18.37
C ASN A 220 24.42 3.93 -19.72
N THR A 221 23.85 5.15 -19.67
CA THR A 221 23.56 5.97 -20.85
C THR A 221 24.80 6.59 -21.52
N ALA A 222 26.00 6.33 -20.98
CA ALA A 222 27.27 6.96 -21.38
C ALA A 222 28.00 6.26 -22.56
N ALA A 223 27.30 5.45 -23.37
CA ALA A 223 27.88 4.70 -24.49
C ALA A 223 27.16 4.96 -25.83
N VAL A 224 26.82 6.22 -26.10
CA VAL A 224 26.55 6.70 -27.48
C VAL A 224 27.82 7.40 -27.96
N THR A 225 28.57 6.73 -28.83
CA THR A 225 29.85 7.22 -29.37
C THR A 225 29.66 8.54 -30.11
N ALA A 226 30.40 9.58 -29.72
CA ALA A 226 30.46 10.81 -30.51
C ALA A 226 31.14 10.54 -31.87
N PRO A 227 30.60 11.04 -33.00
CA PRO A 227 31.27 10.95 -34.29
C PRO A 227 32.66 11.64 -34.25
N GLY A 228 33.65 11.02 -34.89
CA GLY A 228 35.05 11.41 -34.73
C GLY A 228 35.39 12.82 -35.26
N ALA A 229 36.34 13.47 -34.58
CA ALA A 229 37.03 14.64 -35.12
C ALA A 229 38.10 14.19 -36.16
N PRO A 230 38.30 14.93 -37.26
CA PRO A 230 39.32 14.60 -38.25
C PRO A 230 40.73 14.86 -37.71
N ALA A 231 41.71 14.09 -38.19
CA ALA A 231 43.12 14.32 -37.89
C ALA A 231 43.62 15.60 -38.59
N ALA A 232 44.35 16.44 -37.85
CA ALA A 232 45.09 17.55 -38.41
C ALA A 232 46.38 17.06 -39.10
N GLN A 233 46.73 17.70 -40.21
CA GLN A 233 48.01 17.56 -40.91
C GLN A 233 49.02 18.58 -40.36
#